data_AF-A0A5B2XTJ5-F1
#
_entry.id   AF-A0A5B2XTJ5-F1
#
_cell.length_a   1.000
_cell.length_b   1.000
_cell.length_c   1.000
_cell.angle_alpha   90.00
_cell.angle_beta   90.00
_cell.angle_gamma   90.00
#
_symmetry.space_group_name_H-M   'P 1'
#
loop_
_entity.id
_entity.type
_entity.pdbx_description
1 polymer ?
#
loop_
_entity_poly.entity_id
_entity_poly.type
_entity_poly.pdbx_seq_one_letter_code
_entity_poly.pdbx_strand_id
1 'polypeptide(L)'
;MDSATMLLISSLAWPVIIFVLVMVLLISQRKAVGGLIDRLKSLSYPGGQAELSSSLPESSVQAISTLVDVLPANLRESLAAVEGDRARTGQESTSGPAQNREPMEEVSPVLIGDVVDLVVLRTKLENLLSELADPPPPDGLTTIARTTEVLLNRGVVDSASAKALRDTVDIADQAAAGAAVPHRLAVAVANSGPAILEQLSLLRSIAAARFEEHVLEVLQQELPRGWSVETDAEFDSPEDTSDDPKAVARVDALVKHGAKRVVVEVRARVHTGSRRQLDMLRDWLAALPPHLPVLLVLLGSGLAHHELRKLRSDRAHPIDVLLWDTQADALIPKVQVLSGQSRVDSGRADTITG
;
A
#
# COMPACT_ATOMS: atom_id res chain seq x y z
N MET A 1 32.93 -67.13 -31.04
CA MET A 1 32.65 -65.87 -30.32
C MET A 1 33.38 -64.80 -31.08
N ASP A 2 32.62 -64.06 -31.89
CA ASP A 2 33.15 -63.26 -32.99
C ASP A 2 33.76 -61.95 -32.47
N SER A 3 34.86 -61.53 -33.09
CA SER A 3 35.63 -60.32 -32.75
C SER A 3 34.78 -59.05 -32.63
N ALA A 4 33.60 -59.01 -33.26
CA ALA A 4 32.61 -57.95 -33.11
C ALA A 4 32.01 -57.85 -31.69
N THR A 5 31.77 -58.99 -31.03
CA THR A 5 31.27 -59.01 -29.63
C THR A 5 32.33 -58.56 -28.62
N MET A 6 33.62 -58.86 -28.84
CA MET A 6 34.70 -58.37 -27.99
C MET A 6 34.90 -56.85 -28.09
N LEU A 7 34.74 -56.26 -29.28
CA LEU A 7 34.83 -54.80 -29.48
C LEU A 7 33.61 -54.05 -28.90
N LEU A 8 32.43 -54.67 -28.89
CA LEU A 8 31.24 -54.10 -28.27
C LEU A 8 31.32 -54.15 -26.74
N ILE A 9 31.87 -55.22 -26.17
CA ILE A 9 32.12 -55.34 -24.73
C ILE A 9 33.20 -54.36 -24.26
N SER A 10 34.28 -54.15 -25.05
CA SER A 10 35.35 -53.21 -24.66
C SER A 10 34.93 -51.74 -24.79
N SER A 11 34.07 -51.40 -25.76
CA SER A 11 33.58 -50.02 -25.94
C SER A 11 32.50 -49.63 -24.92
N LEU A 12 31.73 -50.57 -24.38
CA LEU A 12 30.77 -50.32 -23.28
C LEU A 12 31.40 -50.37 -21.87
N ALA A 13 32.47 -51.15 -21.69
CA ALA A 13 33.10 -51.30 -20.38
C ALA A 13 33.70 -49.99 -19.86
N TRP A 14 34.28 -49.18 -20.75
CA TRP A 14 34.95 -47.94 -20.37
C TRP A 14 34.00 -46.86 -19.81
N PRO A 15 32.87 -46.54 -20.46
CA PRO A 15 31.86 -45.64 -19.90
C PRO A 15 31.31 -46.11 -18.55
N VAL A 16 31.07 -47.43 -18.39
CA VAL A 16 30.55 -48.00 -17.14
C VAL A 16 31.57 -47.87 -16.02
N ILE A 17 32.85 -48.13 -16.30
CA ILE A 17 33.93 -47.97 -15.31
C ILE A 17 34.06 -46.50 -14.90
N ILE A 18 34.03 -45.55 -15.85
CA ILE A 18 34.07 -44.11 -15.54
C ILE A 18 32.86 -43.73 -14.68
N PHE A 19 31.67 -44.19 -15.02
CA PHE A 19 30.46 -43.89 -14.27
C PHE A 19 30.53 -44.42 -12.82
N VAL A 20 31.00 -45.66 -12.64
CA VAL A 20 31.21 -46.25 -11.30
C VAL A 20 32.28 -45.47 -10.53
N LEU A 21 33.37 -45.06 -11.17
CA LEU A 21 34.47 -44.34 -10.54
C LEU A 21 34.05 -42.93 -10.11
N VAL A 22 33.29 -42.22 -10.95
CA VAL A 22 32.66 -40.92 -10.63
C VAL A 22 31.64 -41.09 -9.50
N MET A 23 30.80 -42.12 -9.55
CA MET A 23 29.81 -42.36 -8.50
C MET A 23 30.47 -42.69 -7.15
N VAL A 24 31.54 -43.49 -7.13
CA VAL A 24 32.34 -43.80 -5.94
C VAL A 24 33.05 -42.55 -5.43
N LEU A 25 33.60 -41.71 -6.31
CA LEU A 25 34.18 -40.41 -5.94
C LEU A 25 33.14 -39.48 -5.31
N LEU A 26 31.94 -39.38 -5.89
CA LEU A 26 30.85 -38.57 -5.36
C LEU A 26 30.35 -39.08 -4.00
N ILE A 27 30.21 -40.40 -3.83
CA ILE A 27 29.81 -41.00 -2.54
C ILE A 27 30.92 -40.80 -1.49
N SER A 28 32.18 -41.00 -1.86
CA SER A 28 33.34 -40.84 -0.97
C SER A 28 33.50 -39.37 -0.52
N GLN A 29 33.32 -38.43 -1.43
CA GLN A 29 33.40 -37.00 -1.12
C GLN A 29 32.19 -36.50 -0.31
N ARG A 30 31.04 -37.17 -0.35
CA ARG A 30 29.86 -36.79 0.44
C ARG A 30 30.13 -36.78 1.95
N LYS A 31 30.98 -37.69 2.46
CA LYS A 31 31.41 -37.70 3.86
C LYS A 31 32.43 -36.59 4.17
N ALA A 32 33.34 -36.29 3.24
CA ALA A 32 34.33 -35.23 3.43
C ALA A 32 33.69 -33.84 3.39
N VAL A 33 32.74 -33.61 2.49
CA VAL A 33 31.95 -32.36 2.40
C VAL A 33 31.00 -32.25 3.60
N GLY A 34 30.36 -33.34 4.03
CA GLY A 34 29.54 -33.36 5.26
C GLY A 34 30.34 -33.01 6.51
N GLY A 35 31.53 -33.57 6.68
CA GLY A 35 32.43 -33.26 7.81
C GLY A 35 33.02 -31.85 7.77
N LEU A 36 33.16 -31.23 6.59
CA LEU A 36 33.57 -29.83 6.45
C LEU A 36 32.43 -28.87 6.79
N ILE A 37 31.19 -29.20 6.42
CA ILE A 37 29.99 -28.43 6.79
C ILE A 37 29.75 -28.51 8.31
N ASP A 38 29.94 -29.68 8.92
CA ASP A 38 29.83 -29.82 10.39
C ASP A 38 30.97 -29.11 11.14
N ARG A 39 32.18 -29.05 10.58
CA ARG A 39 33.29 -28.27 11.16
C ARG A 39 33.14 -26.76 11.01
N LEU A 40 32.51 -26.29 9.93
CA LEU A 40 32.18 -24.86 9.77
C LEU A 40 31.09 -24.41 10.75
N LYS A 41 30.22 -25.32 11.21
CA LYS A 41 29.24 -25.06 12.28
C LYS A 41 29.84 -24.99 13.68
N SER A 42 31.08 -25.42 13.89
CA SER A 42 31.68 -25.58 15.23
C SER A 42 33.02 -24.86 15.41
N LEU A 43 33.23 -23.71 14.77
CA LEU A 43 34.39 -22.84 15.05
C LEU A 43 34.21 -22.20 16.43
N SER A 44 34.75 -22.85 17.46
CA SER A 44 34.78 -22.37 18.84
C SER A 44 35.81 -21.25 18.99
N TYR A 45 35.35 -20.04 19.31
CA TYR A 45 36.20 -18.96 19.80
C TYR A 45 36.39 -19.08 21.33
N PRO A 46 37.57 -18.70 21.87
CA PRO A 46 37.75 -18.60 23.31
C PRO A 46 36.96 -17.38 23.82
N GLY A 47 35.74 -17.62 24.31
CA GLY A 47 34.86 -16.56 24.83
C GLY A 47 33.37 -16.89 24.89
N GLY A 48 32.91 -17.96 24.23
CA GLY A 48 31.51 -18.40 24.31
C GLY A 48 31.04 -19.06 23.03
N GLN A 49 30.22 -20.10 23.16
CA GLN A 49 29.49 -20.69 22.04
C GLN A 49 28.37 -19.73 21.65
N ALA A 50 28.57 -18.91 20.62
CA ALA A 50 27.44 -18.36 19.90
C ALA A 50 26.82 -19.52 19.13
N GLU A 51 25.63 -19.94 19.55
CA GLU A 51 24.82 -20.85 18.76
C GLU A 51 24.56 -20.20 17.38
N LEU A 52 25.24 -20.69 16.33
CA LEU A 52 24.88 -20.47 14.92
C LEU A 52 23.59 -21.24 14.55
N SER A 53 22.66 -21.38 15.50
CA SER A 53 21.48 -22.27 15.41
C SER A 53 20.32 -21.68 14.62
N SER A 54 20.33 -20.37 14.30
CA SER A 54 19.28 -19.73 13.50
C SER A 54 19.64 -19.66 12.01
N SER A 55 19.54 -20.79 11.30
CA SER A 55 19.45 -20.78 9.84
C SER A 55 18.02 -20.47 9.41
N LEU A 56 17.82 -19.62 8.40
CA LEU A 56 16.48 -19.34 7.87
C LEU A 56 15.84 -20.62 7.31
N PRO A 57 14.55 -20.89 7.61
CA PRO A 57 13.86 -22.08 7.12
C PRO A 57 13.64 -22.00 5.60
N GLU A 58 13.65 -23.13 4.90
CA GLU A 58 13.43 -23.16 3.44
C GLU A 58 12.05 -22.62 3.03
N SER A 59 11.06 -22.67 3.93
CA SER A 59 9.74 -22.03 3.73
C SER A 59 9.82 -20.52 3.48
N SER A 60 10.93 -19.87 3.84
CA SER A 60 11.18 -18.45 3.57
C SER A 60 11.23 -18.13 2.08
N VAL A 61 11.60 -19.09 1.23
CA VAL A 61 11.56 -18.92 -0.23
C VAL A 61 10.12 -18.74 -0.71
N GLN A 62 9.18 -19.42 -0.07
CA GLN A 62 7.77 -19.36 -0.44
C GLN A 62 7.17 -17.98 -0.16
N ALA A 63 7.57 -17.32 0.92
CA ALA A 63 7.13 -15.96 1.25
C ALA A 63 7.51 -14.96 0.15
N ILE A 64 8.74 -15.02 -0.36
CA ILE A 64 9.21 -14.16 -1.45
C ILE A 64 8.44 -14.45 -2.74
N SER A 65 8.22 -15.73 -3.08
CA SER A 65 7.41 -16.07 -4.25
C SER A 65 5.95 -15.60 -4.12
N THR A 66 5.36 -15.73 -2.93
CA THR A 66 3.99 -15.24 -2.69
C THR A 66 3.89 -13.74 -2.88
N LEU A 67 4.90 -12.97 -2.45
CA LEU A 67 4.92 -11.53 -2.67
C LEU A 67 4.96 -11.18 -4.18
N VAL A 68 5.75 -11.92 -4.96
CA VAL A 68 5.84 -11.76 -6.42
C VAL A 68 4.54 -12.08 -7.12
N ASP A 69 3.77 -13.04 -6.62
CA ASP A 69 2.51 -13.45 -7.25
C ASP A 69 1.35 -12.49 -6.93
N VAL A 70 1.30 -11.99 -5.68
CA VAL A 70 0.16 -11.20 -5.17
C VAL A 70 0.24 -9.74 -5.59
N LEU A 71 1.41 -9.11 -5.52
CA LEU A 71 1.58 -7.69 -5.87
C LEU A 71 1.12 -7.33 -7.30
N PRO A 72 1.54 -8.05 -8.37
CA PRO A 72 1.17 -7.67 -9.74
C PRO A 72 -0.29 -7.97 -10.07
N ALA A 73 -0.90 -9.00 -9.47
CA ALA A 73 -2.32 -9.30 -9.69
C ALA A 73 -3.18 -8.11 -9.24
N ASN A 74 -2.91 -7.62 -8.03
CA ASN A 74 -3.64 -6.51 -7.43
C ASN A 74 -3.37 -5.16 -8.14
N LEU A 75 -2.13 -4.93 -8.58
CA LEU A 75 -1.75 -3.74 -9.33
C LEU A 75 -2.45 -3.66 -10.68
N ARG A 76 -2.57 -4.78 -11.41
CA ARG A 76 -3.23 -4.79 -12.72
C ARG A 76 -4.72 -4.48 -12.62
N GLU A 77 -5.39 -5.03 -11.62
CA GLU A 77 -6.80 -4.73 -11.35
C GLU A 77 -6.99 -3.25 -10.99
N SER A 78 -6.14 -2.73 -10.09
CA SER A 78 -6.19 -1.33 -9.66
C SER A 78 -5.88 -0.35 -10.80
N LEU A 79 -4.86 -0.63 -11.63
CA LEU A 79 -4.52 0.21 -12.78
C LEU A 79 -5.63 0.19 -13.83
N ALA A 80 -6.23 -0.97 -14.11
CA ALA A 80 -7.35 -1.07 -15.04
C ALA A 80 -8.59 -0.31 -14.55
N ALA A 81 -8.86 -0.29 -13.24
CA ALA A 81 -9.94 0.50 -12.65
C ALA A 81 -9.69 2.01 -12.82
N VAL A 82 -8.47 2.47 -12.48
CA VAL A 82 -8.08 3.88 -12.61
C VAL A 82 -8.09 4.36 -14.08
N GLU A 83 -7.61 3.53 -15.01
CA GLU A 83 -7.63 3.83 -16.45
C GLU A 83 -9.05 3.79 -17.04
N GLY A 84 -9.88 2.83 -16.62
CA GLY A 84 -11.27 2.70 -17.04
C GLY A 84 -12.13 3.91 -16.68
N ASP A 85 -11.93 4.46 -15.48
CA ASP A 85 -12.58 5.68 -15.04
C ASP A 85 -12.15 6.93 -15.82
N ARG A 86 -10.88 6.97 -16.24
CA ARG A 86 -10.34 8.03 -17.09
C ARG A 86 -10.93 7.98 -18.50
N ALA A 87 -11.12 6.77 -19.04
CA ALA A 87 -11.77 6.59 -20.35
C ALA A 87 -13.24 7.00 -20.32
N ARG A 88 -13.97 6.71 -19.23
CA ARG A 88 -15.37 7.13 -19.05
C ARG A 88 -15.52 8.66 -18.92
N THR A 89 -14.60 9.32 -18.24
CA THR A 89 -14.59 10.79 -18.11
C THR A 89 -14.08 11.50 -19.38
N GLY A 90 -13.23 10.87 -20.18
CA GLY A 90 -12.69 11.42 -21.43
C GLY A 90 -13.62 11.36 -22.64
N GLN A 91 -14.71 10.58 -22.61
CA GLN A 91 -15.53 10.34 -23.80
C GLN A 91 -16.79 11.22 -23.93
N GLU A 92 -17.19 11.99 -22.91
CA GLU A 92 -18.31 12.94 -23.00
C GLU A 92 -18.10 14.35 -22.39
N SER A 93 -16.95 14.63 -21.76
CA SER A 93 -16.71 15.93 -21.12
C SER A 93 -15.87 16.85 -22.01
N THR A 94 -16.48 17.88 -22.60
CA THR A 94 -15.76 19.03 -23.22
C THR A 94 -15.15 19.98 -22.18
N SER A 95 -15.35 19.71 -20.89
CA SER A 95 -14.70 20.38 -19.76
C SER A 95 -13.32 19.78 -19.50
N GLY A 96 -12.34 20.63 -19.15
CA GLY A 96 -10.94 20.27 -18.89
C GLY A 96 -10.72 19.18 -17.81
N PRO A 97 -9.46 18.92 -17.41
CA PRO A 97 -9.13 17.86 -16.44
C PRO A 97 -9.97 18.00 -15.17
N ALA A 98 -10.55 16.89 -14.70
CA ALA A 98 -11.41 16.87 -13.52
C ALA A 98 -10.69 17.54 -12.33
N GLN A 99 -11.22 18.68 -11.88
CA GLN A 99 -10.58 19.54 -10.85
C GLN A 99 -10.50 18.87 -9.47
N ASN A 100 -11.30 17.83 -9.24
CA ASN A 100 -11.39 17.13 -7.97
C ASN A 100 -10.24 16.11 -7.78
N ARG A 101 -9.91 15.31 -8.80
CA ARG A 101 -8.96 14.20 -8.61
C ARG A 101 -7.57 14.71 -8.29
N GLU A 102 -6.95 14.18 -7.24
CA GLU A 102 -5.55 14.49 -6.95
C GLU A 102 -4.69 14.13 -8.17
N PRO A 103 -3.80 15.03 -8.63
CA PRO A 103 -3.00 14.77 -9.81
C PRO A 103 -2.12 13.53 -9.57
N MET A 104 -2.17 12.59 -10.50
CA MET A 104 -1.22 11.48 -10.51
C MET A 104 0.18 12.06 -10.59
N GLU A 105 1.05 11.61 -9.70
CA GLU A 105 2.43 12.02 -9.72
C GLU A 105 3.15 11.31 -10.85
N GLU A 106 3.83 12.07 -11.71
CA GLU A 106 4.87 11.52 -12.58
C GLU A 106 6.04 11.10 -11.70
N VAL A 107 5.91 9.91 -11.11
CA VAL A 107 6.97 9.33 -10.30
C VAL A 107 8.08 8.90 -11.25
N SER A 108 9.24 9.56 -11.14
CA SER A 108 10.45 9.08 -11.81
C SER A 108 10.68 7.64 -11.36
N PRO A 109 10.87 6.67 -12.29
CA PRO A 109 11.11 5.29 -11.91
C PRO A 109 12.30 5.28 -10.96
N VAL A 110 12.11 4.69 -9.78
CA VAL A 110 13.20 4.51 -8.82
C VAL A 110 14.32 3.82 -9.58
N LEU A 111 15.55 4.37 -9.52
CA LEU A 111 16.71 3.65 -10.03
C LEU A 111 16.86 2.40 -9.17
N ILE A 112 16.29 1.29 -9.65
CA ILE A 112 16.39 -0.01 -9.02
C ILE A 112 17.83 -0.49 -9.24
N GLY A 113 18.77 0.08 -8.48
CA GLY A 113 20.11 -0.47 -8.39
C GLY A 113 20.05 -1.93 -7.96
N ASP A 114 21.04 -2.72 -8.37
CA ASP A 114 21.06 -4.18 -8.22
C ASP A 114 20.65 -4.62 -6.80
N VAL A 115 19.54 -5.35 -6.70
CA VAL A 115 19.14 -6.02 -5.47
C VAL A 115 19.97 -7.29 -5.36
N VAL A 116 21.14 -7.17 -4.73
CA VAL A 116 22.12 -8.26 -4.66
C VAL A 116 21.89 -9.20 -3.47
N ASP A 117 21.19 -8.75 -2.43
CA ASP A 117 20.90 -9.53 -1.22
C ASP A 117 19.64 -9.04 -0.47
N LEU A 118 19.27 -9.78 0.59
CA LEU A 118 18.12 -9.49 1.46
C LEU A 118 18.24 -8.16 2.21
N VAL A 119 19.45 -7.74 2.60
CA VAL A 119 19.67 -6.52 3.38
C VAL A 119 19.49 -5.28 2.50
N VAL A 120 19.96 -5.35 1.25
CA VAL A 120 19.70 -4.33 0.23
C VAL A 120 18.22 -4.26 -0.10
N LEU A 121 17.54 -5.41 -0.26
CA LEU A 121 16.09 -5.45 -0.48
C LEU A 121 15.33 -4.78 0.67
N ARG A 122 15.65 -5.13 1.92
CA ARG A 122 15.06 -4.52 3.13
C ARG A 122 15.18 -3.00 3.13
N THR A 123 16.38 -2.48 2.90
CA THR A 123 16.64 -1.02 2.92
C THR A 123 15.84 -0.30 1.83
N LYS A 124 15.75 -0.90 0.63
CA LYS A 124 14.96 -0.33 -0.47
C LYS A 124 13.46 -0.39 -0.20
N LEU A 125 12.97 -1.49 0.39
CA LEU A 125 11.58 -1.61 0.83
C LEU A 125 11.24 -0.56 1.89
N GLU A 126 12.11 -0.35 2.88
CA GLU A 126 11.91 0.64 3.94
C GLU A 126 11.71 2.05 3.38
N ASN A 127 12.59 2.47 2.47
CA ASN A 127 12.49 3.78 1.82
C ASN A 127 11.20 3.90 1.00
N LEU A 128 10.89 2.88 0.19
CA LEU A 128 9.75 2.90 -0.70
C LEU A 128 8.41 2.86 0.04
N LEU A 129 8.32 2.06 1.10
CA LEU A 129 7.14 2.01 1.97
C LEU A 129 6.95 3.33 2.72
N SER A 130 8.05 3.98 3.14
CA SER A 130 7.99 5.29 3.77
C SER A 130 7.50 6.37 2.80
N GLU A 131 7.96 6.34 1.55
CA GLU A 131 7.46 7.22 0.48
C GLU A 131 5.97 6.99 0.17
N LEU A 132 5.53 5.72 0.12
CA LEU A 132 4.12 5.37 -0.07
C LEU A 132 3.24 5.82 1.10
N ALA A 133 3.81 5.87 2.31
CA ALA A 133 3.12 6.27 3.51
C ALA A 133 3.18 7.79 3.77
N ASP A 134 3.69 8.60 2.84
CA ASP A 134 3.65 10.05 2.93
C ASP A 134 2.23 10.58 2.58
N PRO A 135 1.65 11.51 3.38
CA PRO A 135 2.16 12.09 4.61
C PRO A 135 2.20 11.08 5.78
N PRO A 136 3.26 11.08 6.62
CA PRO A 136 3.37 10.11 7.70
C PRO A 136 2.26 10.31 8.74
N PRO A 137 1.82 9.24 9.43
CA PRO A 137 0.84 9.35 10.51
C PRO A 137 1.40 10.23 11.64
N PRO A 138 0.54 10.82 12.50
CA PRO A 138 0.96 11.73 13.57
C PRO A 138 2.00 11.16 14.54
N ASP A 139 1.93 9.85 14.82
CA ASP A 139 2.87 9.13 15.69
C ASP A 139 4.19 8.76 15.00
N GLY A 140 4.32 9.06 13.70
CA GLY A 140 5.47 8.75 12.86
C GLY A 140 5.53 7.31 12.34
N LEU A 141 6.53 7.04 11.51
CA LEU A 141 6.84 5.71 10.96
C LEU A 141 8.03 5.14 11.71
N THR A 142 7.79 4.17 12.59
CA THR A 142 8.82 3.62 13.49
C THR A 142 9.42 2.31 13.01
N THR A 143 8.66 1.50 12.27
CA THR A 143 9.09 0.19 11.77
C THR A 143 8.42 -0.12 10.43
N ILE A 144 9.03 -0.97 9.60
CA ILE A 144 8.45 -1.40 8.33
C ILE A 144 7.10 -2.12 8.53
N ALA A 145 6.98 -2.92 9.59
CA ALA A 145 5.72 -3.57 9.95
C ALA A 145 4.62 -2.54 10.22
N ARG A 146 4.94 -1.48 10.99
CA ARG A 146 4.02 -0.37 11.25
C ARG A 146 3.66 0.39 9.98
N THR A 147 4.64 0.69 9.12
CA THR A 147 4.39 1.33 7.83
C THR A 147 3.46 0.49 6.96
N THR A 148 3.63 -0.83 6.96
CA THR A 148 2.78 -1.77 6.22
C THR A 148 1.34 -1.79 6.76
N GLU A 149 1.15 -1.72 8.09
CA GLU A 149 -0.18 -1.57 8.70
C GLU A 149 -0.84 -0.25 8.30
N VAL A 150 -0.09 0.85 8.28
CA VAL A 150 -0.59 2.15 7.83
C VAL A 150 -1.07 2.07 6.39
N LEU A 151 -0.28 1.48 5.48
CA LEU A 151 -0.67 1.33 4.08
C LEU A 151 -1.89 0.41 3.90
N LEU A 152 -2.02 -0.62 4.73
CA LEU A 152 -3.20 -1.48 4.75
C LEU A 152 -4.45 -0.71 5.20
N ASN A 153 -4.34 0.04 6.31
CA ASN A 153 -5.44 0.83 6.85
C ASN A 153 -5.86 1.99 5.92
N ARG A 154 -4.95 2.42 5.04
CA ARG A 154 -5.23 3.41 3.98
C ARG A 154 -5.73 2.76 2.68
N GLY A 155 -5.89 1.44 2.61
CA GLY A 155 -6.30 0.74 1.38
C GLY A 155 -5.29 0.78 0.24
N VAL A 156 -4.06 1.26 0.47
CA VAL A 156 -2.99 1.34 -0.54
C VAL A 156 -2.44 -0.04 -0.87
N VAL A 157 -2.41 -0.93 0.12
CA VAL A 157 -2.10 -2.36 -0.05
C VAL A 157 -3.24 -3.19 0.55
N ASP A 158 -3.49 -4.36 -0.03
CA ASP A 158 -4.49 -5.29 0.49
C ASP A 158 -3.92 -6.18 1.60
N SER A 159 -4.77 -6.97 2.25
CA SER A 159 -4.38 -7.86 3.35
C SER A 159 -3.34 -8.91 2.92
N ALA A 160 -3.43 -9.42 1.68
CA ALA A 160 -2.52 -10.43 1.17
C ALA A 160 -1.13 -9.84 0.90
N SER A 161 -1.04 -8.68 0.24
CA SER A 161 0.22 -7.97 0.00
C SER A 161 0.84 -7.51 1.32
N ALA A 162 0.03 -6.99 2.24
CA ALA A 162 0.50 -6.54 3.55
C ALA A 162 1.12 -7.69 4.37
N LYS A 163 0.52 -8.89 4.29
CA LYS A 163 1.09 -10.09 4.93
C LYS A 163 2.39 -10.51 4.24
N ALA A 164 2.40 -10.61 2.92
CA ALA A 164 3.59 -11.03 2.17
C ALA A 164 4.77 -10.05 2.33
N LEU A 165 4.50 -8.75 2.45
CA LEU A 165 5.49 -7.73 2.75
C LEU A 165 6.08 -7.92 4.15
N ARG A 166 5.23 -8.14 5.17
CA ARG A 166 5.69 -8.42 6.54
C ARG A 166 6.55 -9.69 6.59
N ASP A 167 6.09 -10.77 5.99
CA ASP A 167 6.83 -12.04 5.97
C ASP A 167 8.21 -11.86 5.30
N THR A 168 8.28 -11.11 4.19
CA THR A 168 9.54 -10.82 3.48
C THR A 168 10.48 -9.96 4.31
N VAL A 169 9.95 -8.96 5.01
CA VAL A 169 10.73 -8.06 5.87
C VAL A 169 11.27 -8.79 7.09
N ASP A 170 10.46 -9.64 7.73
CA ASP A 170 10.88 -10.44 8.89
C ASP A 170 12.05 -11.36 8.52
N ILE A 171 12.01 -11.98 7.32
CA ILE A 171 13.11 -12.79 6.79
C ILE A 171 14.38 -11.94 6.59
N ALA A 172 14.21 -10.72 6.06
CA ALA A 172 15.33 -9.83 5.83
C ALA A 172 15.92 -9.23 7.12
N ASP A 173 15.10 -8.97 8.13
CA ASP A 173 15.51 -8.57 9.48
C ASP A 173 16.32 -9.69 10.16
N GLN A 174 15.86 -10.95 10.05
CA GLN A 174 16.62 -12.10 10.55
C GLN A 174 17.97 -12.24 9.84
N ALA A 175 18.02 -12.06 8.52
CA ALA A 175 19.28 -12.05 7.77
C ALA A 175 20.21 -10.91 8.21
N ALA A 176 19.67 -9.70 8.42
CA ALA A 176 20.43 -8.55 8.91
C ALA A 176 20.96 -8.75 10.34
N ALA A 177 20.24 -9.51 11.17
CA ALA A 177 20.68 -9.93 12.51
C ALA A 177 21.75 -11.04 12.48
N GLY A 178 22.19 -11.49 11.30
CA GLY A 178 23.26 -12.46 11.12
C GLY A 178 22.80 -13.90 10.91
N ALA A 179 21.50 -14.15 10.68
CA ALA A 179 21.01 -15.48 10.34
C ALA A 179 21.63 -15.97 9.02
N ALA A 180 21.99 -17.25 8.98
CA ALA A 180 22.54 -17.84 7.77
C ALA A 180 21.47 -17.91 6.66
N VAL A 181 21.74 -17.27 5.53
CA VAL A 181 20.84 -17.21 4.37
C VAL A 181 21.11 -18.39 3.43
N PRO A 182 20.13 -19.28 3.17
CA PRO A 182 20.28 -20.34 2.19
C PRO A 182 20.53 -19.78 0.79
N HIS A 183 21.42 -20.41 0.01
CA HIS A 183 21.74 -19.95 -1.34
C HIS A 183 20.49 -19.82 -2.25
N ARG A 184 19.53 -20.74 -2.13
CA ARG A 184 18.26 -20.68 -2.86
C ARG A 184 17.46 -19.41 -2.58
N LEU A 185 17.46 -18.95 -1.32
CA LEU A 185 16.78 -17.74 -0.90
C LEU A 185 17.49 -16.49 -1.46
N ALA A 186 18.82 -16.46 -1.42
CA ALA A 186 19.60 -15.39 -2.02
C ALA A 186 19.36 -15.27 -3.54
N VAL A 187 19.29 -16.40 -4.26
CA VAL A 187 18.97 -16.43 -5.69
C VAL A 187 17.54 -15.96 -5.95
N ALA A 188 16.57 -16.36 -5.13
CA ALA A 188 15.18 -15.89 -5.25
C ALA A 188 15.09 -14.36 -5.09
N VAL A 189 15.80 -13.79 -4.11
CA VAL A 189 15.85 -12.34 -3.87
C VAL A 189 16.48 -11.61 -5.04
N ALA A 190 17.61 -12.09 -5.55
CA ALA A 190 18.28 -11.47 -6.69
C ALA A 190 17.39 -11.45 -7.95
N ASN A 191 16.61 -12.50 -8.17
CA ASN A 191 15.73 -12.61 -9.33
C ASN A 191 14.41 -11.85 -9.19
N SER A 192 13.86 -11.77 -7.97
CA SER A 192 12.51 -11.27 -7.72
C SER A 192 12.45 -9.91 -7.03
N GLY A 193 13.49 -9.56 -6.26
CA GLY A 193 13.57 -8.30 -5.53
C GLY A 193 13.38 -7.06 -6.39
N PRO A 194 14.03 -6.95 -7.58
CA PRO A 194 13.81 -5.82 -8.47
C PRO A 194 12.36 -5.67 -8.91
N ALA A 195 11.70 -6.77 -9.28
CA ALA A 195 10.30 -6.74 -9.72
C ALA A 195 9.34 -6.33 -8.58
N ILE A 196 9.59 -6.78 -7.35
CA ILE A 196 8.83 -6.36 -6.17
C ILE A 196 8.95 -4.84 -5.97
N LEU A 197 10.18 -4.30 -6.05
CA LEU A 197 10.42 -2.87 -5.87
C LEU A 197 9.80 -2.04 -7.00
N GLU A 198 9.86 -2.52 -8.24
CA GLU A 198 9.21 -1.87 -9.38
C GLU A 198 7.70 -1.77 -9.17
N GLN A 199 7.06 -2.89 -8.77
CA GLN A 199 5.64 -2.95 -8.50
C GLN A 199 5.20 -2.02 -7.37
N LEU A 200 5.93 -2.02 -6.24
CA LEU A 200 5.67 -1.09 -5.15
C LEU A 200 5.92 0.37 -5.58
N SER A 201 6.86 0.63 -6.48
CA SER A 201 7.09 1.97 -7.03
C SER A 201 5.92 2.43 -7.88
N LEU A 202 5.26 1.54 -8.62
CA LEU A 202 4.06 1.86 -9.37
C LEU A 202 2.89 2.24 -8.45
N LEU A 203 2.81 1.67 -7.24
CA LEU A 203 1.77 2.07 -6.28
C LEU A 203 1.86 3.56 -5.93
N ARG A 204 3.03 4.20 -6.01
CA ARG A 204 3.18 5.63 -5.67
C ARG A 204 2.33 6.53 -6.54
N SER A 205 2.16 6.20 -7.82
CA SER A 205 1.36 7.02 -8.75
C SER A 205 -0.14 6.87 -8.52
N ILE A 206 -0.59 5.76 -7.91
CA ILE A 206 -2.00 5.45 -7.69
C ILE A 206 -2.44 5.42 -6.22
N ALA A 207 -1.53 5.60 -5.26
CA ALA A 207 -1.82 5.46 -3.83
C ALA A 207 -2.94 6.41 -3.35
N ALA A 208 -2.96 7.65 -3.86
CA ALA A 208 -4.00 8.62 -3.54
C ALA A 208 -5.39 8.15 -4.01
N ALA A 209 -5.48 7.66 -5.24
CA ALA A 209 -6.73 7.13 -5.81
C ALA A 209 -7.22 5.90 -5.05
N ARG A 210 -6.31 4.98 -4.68
CA ARG A 210 -6.66 3.81 -3.86
C ARG A 210 -7.17 4.19 -2.47
N PHE A 211 -6.56 5.20 -1.86
CA PHE A 211 -7.02 5.71 -0.58
C PHE A 211 -8.42 6.31 -0.68
N GLU A 212 -8.68 7.14 -1.70
CA GLU A 212 -10.00 7.69 -1.98
C GLU A 212 -11.04 6.58 -2.16
N GLU A 213 -10.78 5.61 -3.03
CA GLU A 213 -11.64 4.46 -3.26
C GLU A 213 -11.93 3.69 -1.95
N HIS A 214 -10.91 3.45 -1.14
CA HIS A 214 -11.07 2.78 0.14
C HIS A 214 -11.99 3.54 1.11
N VAL A 215 -11.84 4.87 1.21
CA VAL A 215 -12.72 5.70 2.04
C VAL A 215 -14.16 5.66 1.52
N LEU A 216 -14.36 5.71 0.21
CA LEU A 216 -15.67 5.63 -0.43
C LEU A 216 -16.33 4.26 -0.22
N GLU A 217 -15.57 3.17 -0.30
CA GLU A 217 -16.05 1.82 0.01
C GLU A 217 -16.52 1.71 1.46
N VAL A 218 -15.70 2.16 2.43
CA VAL A 218 -16.08 2.18 3.85
C VAL A 218 -17.35 2.98 4.07
N LEU A 219 -17.45 4.16 3.44
CA LEU A 219 -18.63 5.00 3.52
C LEU A 219 -19.88 4.29 2.97
N GLN A 220 -19.78 3.63 1.81
CA GLN A 220 -20.90 2.90 1.21
C GLN A 220 -21.33 1.68 2.05
N GLN A 221 -20.37 0.97 2.66
CA GLN A 221 -20.64 -0.25 3.42
C GLN A 221 -21.20 0.02 4.82
N GLU A 222 -20.72 1.08 5.48
CA GLU A 222 -21.01 1.34 6.89
C GLU A 222 -22.14 2.36 7.13
N LEU A 223 -22.62 3.03 6.08
CA LEU A 223 -23.72 3.96 6.22
C LEU A 223 -25.01 3.26 6.71
N PRO A 224 -25.75 3.86 7.65
CA PRO A 224 -27.00 3.27 8.12
C PRO A 224 -28.05 3.18 7.02
N ARG A 225 -29.04 2.31 7.22
CA ARG A 225 -30.20 2.23 6.32
C ARG A 225 -30.90 3.59 6.19
N GLY A 226 -31.29 3.92 4.96
CA GLY A 226 -31.94 5.20 4.62
C GLY A 226 -30.98 6.30 4.20
N TRP A 227 -29.68 6.07 4.29
CA TRP A 227 -28.63 6.91 3.72
C TRP A 227 -28.25 6.41 2.32
N SER A 228 -27.75 7.32 1.48
CA SER A 228 -27.20 6.97 0.16
C SER A 228 -25.97 7.81 -0.15
N VAL A 229 -25.03 7.23 -0.88
CA VAL A 229 -23.83 7.91 -1.42
C VAL A 229 -24.00 8.08 -2.92
N GLU A 230 -23.79 9.30 -3.40
CA GLU A 230 -23.58 9.59 -4.82
C GLU A 230 -22.11 9.96 -5.00
N THR A 231 -21.35 9.15 -5.72
CA THR A 231 -19.93 9.41 -6.01
C THR A 231 -19.79 10.34 -7.21
N ASP A 232 -18.70 11.11 -7.27
CA ASP A 232 -18.41 12.05 -8.36
C ASP A 232 -19.53 13.08 -8.63
N ALA A 233 -20.23 13.52 -7.58
CA ALA A 233 -21.37 14.43 -7.75
C ALA A 233 -20.92 15.82 -8.25
N GLU A 234 -21.66 16.36 -9.22
CA GLU A 234 -21.38 17.64 -9.85
C GLU A 234 -22.25 18.77 -9.28
N PHE A 235 -21.65 19.95 -9.17
CA PHE A 235 -22.32 21.19 -8.81
C PHE A 235 -21.95 22.30 -9.80
N ASP A 236 -22.98 22.98 -10.29
CA ASP A 236 -22.81 24.25 -10.99
C ASP A 236 -22.31 25.31 -10.01
N SER A 237 -21.30 26.08 -10.41
CA SER A 237 -20.83 27.22 -9.61
C SER A 237 -21.99 28.18 -9.30
N PRO A 238 -22.16 28.60 -8.03
CA PRO A 238 -23.15 29.59 -7.65
C PRO A 238 -22.68 30.97 -8.14
N GLU A 239 -23.26 31.41 -9.26
CA GLU A 239 -23.02 32.72 -9.91
C GLU A 239 -21.72 32.82 -10.70
N ASP A 240 -21.84 32.75 -12.04
CA ASP A 240 -20.97 33.52 -12.91
C ASP A 240 -21.81 34.11 -14.06
N THR A 241 -21.85 35.45 -14.11
CA THR A 241 -22.44 36.23 -15.20
C THR A 241 -21.43 36.53 -16.31
N SER A 242 -20.23 35.94 -16.26
CA SER A 242 -19.20 36.10 -17.29
C SER A 242 -19.35 35.07 -18.42
N ASP A 243 -18.84 35.42 -19.61
CA ASP A 243 -18.75 34.56 -20.79
C ASP A 243 -17.68 33.44 -20.65
N ASP A 244 -17.06 33.29 -19.47
CA ASP A 244 -16.10 32.22 -19.20
C ASP A 244 -16.82 30.88 -18.92
N PRO A 245 -16.21 29.75 -19.29
CA PRO A 245 -16.80 28.44 -19.04
C PRO A 245 -17.03 28.24 -17.54
N LYS A 246 -18.30 27.98 -17.16
CA LYS A 246 -18.70 27.73 -15.76
C LYS A 246 -17.77 26.72 -15.11
N ALA A 247 -17.14 27.11 -14.01
CA ALA A 247 -16.45 26.15 -13.15
C ALA A 247 -17.49 25.16 -12.61
N VAL A 248 -17.33 23.87 -12.93
CA VAL A 248 -18.12 22.79 -12.34
C VAL A 248 -17.32 22.22 -11.19
N ALA A 249 -17.85 22.31 -9.97
CA ALA A 249 -17.25 21.65 -8.82
C ALA A 249 -17.70 20.18 -8.82
N ARG A 250 -16.73 19.27 -8.79
CA ARG A 250 -16.98 17.84 -8.53
C ARG A 250 -16.54 17.50 -7.11
N VAL A 251 -17.25 16.59 -6.46
CA VAL A 251 -16.93 16.08 -5.12
C VAL A 251 -16.80 14.57 -5.13
N ASP A 252 -15.99 14.01 -4.24
CA ASP A 252 -15.77 12.56 -4.19
C ASP A 252 -17.05 11.82 -3.79
N ALA A 253 -17.74 12.33 -2.77
CA ALA A 253 -19.03 11.81 -2.35
C ALA A 253 -20.00 12.88 -1.88
N LEU A 254 -21.25 12.76 -2.34
CA LEU A 254 -22.41 13.44 -1.80
C LEU A 254 -23.26 12.45 -1.00
N VAL A 255 -23.18 12.55 0.31
CA VAL A 255 -23.96 11.71 1.22
C VAL A 255 -25.33 12.34 1.47
N LYS A 256 -26.39 11.58 1.27
CA LYS A 256 -27.79 12.04 1.38
C LYS A 256 -28.56 11.24 2.43
N HIS A 257 -29.40 11.95 3.17
CA HIS A 257 -30.42 11.35 4.04
C HIS A 257 -31.68 12.23 4.01
N GLY A 258 -32.65 11.84 3.17
CA GLY A 258 -33.80 12.69 2.85
C GLY A 258 -33.35 14.00 2.18
N ALA A 259 -33.73 15.14 2.76
CA ALA A 259 -33.34 16.47 2.27
C ALA A 259 -31.93 16.90 2.71
N LYS A 260 -31.31 16.19 3.65
CA LYS A 260 -30.00 16.54 4.21
C LYS A 260 -28.89 16.01 3.31
N ARG A 261 -27.86 16.84 3.12
CA ARG A 261 -26.73 16.56 2.23
C ARG A 261 -25.43 16.93 2.93
N VAL A 262 -24.42 16.08 2.82
CA VAL A 262 -23.06 16.32 3.29
C VAL A 262 -22.10 15.97 2.16
N VAL A 263 -21.20 16.89 1.85
CA VAL A 263 -20.09 16.64 0.93
C VAL A 263 -18.98 15.96 1.73
N VAL A 264 -18.45 14.86 1.21
CA VAL A 264 -17.25 14.20 1.71
C VAL A 264 -16.20 14.30 0.63
N GLU A 265 -15.05 14.86 0.99
CA GLU A 265 -13.91 15.03 0.10
C GLU A 265 -12.68 14.40 0.72
N VAL A 266 -12.00 13.55 -0.05
CA VAL A 266 -10.81 12.83 0.35
C VAL A 266 -9.58 13.49 -0.25
N ARG A 267 -8.57 13.74 0.59
CA ARG A 267 -7.30 14.30 0.17
C ARG A 267 -6.15 13.54 0.83
N ALA A 268 -5.48 12.70 0.04
CA ALA A 268 -4.36 11.91 0.49
C ALA A 268 -3.10 12.76 0.66
N ARG A 269 -2.92 13.79 -0.17
CA ARG A 269 -1.64 14.50 -0.33
C ARG A 269 -1.61 15.89 0.27
N VAL A 270 -2.60 16.30 1.05
CA VAL A 270 -2.60 17.65 1.64
C VAL A 270 -1.56 17.73 2.77
N HIS A 271 -0.44 18.41 2.50
CA HIS A 271 0.63 18.64 3.49
C HIS A 271 0.45 19.97 4.21
N THR A 272 0.77 19.98 5.50
CA THR A 272 0.86 21.23 6.28
C THR A 272 1.86 22.19 5.63
N GLY A 273 1.46 23.45 5.40
CA GLY A 273 2.32 24.48 4.80
C GLY A 273 2.42 24.47 3.27
N SER A 274 1.78 23.51 2.58
CA SER A 274 1.74 23.48 1.11
C SER A 274 0.76 24.52 0.56
N ARG A 275 1.28 25.72 0.25
CA ARG A 275 0.45 26.84 -0.25
C ARG A 275 -0.37 26.48 -1.48
N ARG A 276 0.25 25.79 -2.45
CA ARG A 276 -0.42 25.41 -3.71
C ARG A 276 -1.63 24.51 -3.46
N GLN A 277 -1.51 23.50 -2.59
CA GLN A 277 -2.62 22.59 -2.28
C GLN A 277 -3.72 23.31 -1.48
N LEU A 278 -3.35 24.21 -0.57
CA LEU A 278 -4.30 25.02 0.17
C LEU A 278 -5.07 25.98 -0.72
N ASP A 279 -4.41 26.60 -1.69
CA ASP A 279 -5.06 27.51 -2.63
C ASP A 279 -6.00 26.73 -3.57
N MET A 280 -5.57 25.56 -4.09
CA MET A 280 -6.45 24.65 -4.84
C MET A 280 -7.67 24.21 -4.02
N LEU A 281 -7.49 23.86 -2.75
CA LEU A 281 -8.59 23.47 -1.85
C LEU A 281 -9.54 24.65 -1.59
N ARG A 282 -9.03 25.88 -1.47
CA ARG A 282 -9.86 27.08 -1.32
C ARG A 282 -10.69 27.36 -2.57
N ASP A 283 -10.07 27.30 -3.73
CA ASP A 283 -10.74 27.54 -5.02
C ASP A 283 -11.86 26.51 -5.23
N TRP A 284 -11.57 25.23 -4.94
CA TRP A 284 -12.57 24.17 -4.96
C TRP A 284 -13.71 24.41 -3.95
N LEU A 285 -13.38 24.77 -2.70
CA LEU A 285 -14.40 25.09 -1.68
C LEU A 285 -15.26 26.29 -2.06
N ALA A 286 -14.72 27.27 -2.79
CA ALA A 286 -15.44 28.45 -3.25
C ALA A 286 -16.43 28.11 -4.39
N ALA A 287 -16.10 27.12 -5.23
CA ALA A 287 -16.97 26.65 -6.31
C ALA A 287 -18.16 25.81 -5.81
N LEU A 288 -18.11 25.29 -4.57
CA LEU A 288 -19.21 24.51 -3.98
C LEU A 288 -20.32 25.40 -3.41
N PRO A 289 -21.60 24.98 -3.47
CA PRO A 289 -22.70 25.70 -2.84
C PRO A 289 -22.40 26.02 -1.37
N PRO A 290 -22.53 27.29 -0.93
CA PRO A 290 -22.03 27.76 0.36
C PRO A 290 -22.79 27.19 1.56
N HIS A 291 -23.96 26.60 1.31
CA HIS A 291 -24.84 26.03 2.32
C HIS A 291 -24.60 24.54 2.58
N LEU A 292 -23.73 23.88 1.81
CA LEU A 292 -23.43 22.47 2.00
C LEU A 292 -22.37 22.29 3.11
N PRO A 293 -22.63 21.46 4.14
CA PRO A 293 -21.58 21.05 5.07
C PRO A 293 -20.58 20.14 4.36
N VAL A 294 -19.30 20.30 4.70
CA VAL A 294 -18.19 19.58 4.07
C VAL A 294 -17.41 18.82 5.14
N LEU A 295 -17.14 17.55 4.89
CA LEU A 295 -16.19 16.73 5.63
C LEU A 295 -14.94 16.51 4.77
N LEU A 296 -13.82 17.06 5.22
CA LEU A 296 -12.51 16.79 4.61
C LEU A 296 -11.87 15.59 5.30
N VAL A 297 -11.59 14.52 4.55
CA VAL A 297 -10.87 13.34 5.01
C VAL A 297 -9.42 13.47 4.60
N LEU A 298 -8.53 13.60 5.58
CA LEU A 298 -7.10 13.87 5.37
C LEU A 298 -6.24 12.74 5.96
N LEU A 299 -5.03 12.57 5.41
CA LEU A 299 -3.97 11.73 5.97
C LEU A 299 -3.03 12.50 6.90
N GLY A 300 -2.26 11.77 7.69
CA GLY A 300 -1.19 12.28 8.53
C GLY A 300 -1.67 13.25 9.61
N SER A 301 -0.92 14.34 9.80
CA SER A 301 -1.29 15.43 10.71
C SER A 301 -2.35 16.38 10.13
N GLY A 302 -2.72 16.22 8.86
CA GLY A 302 -3.65 17.10 8.15
C GLY A 302 -3.18 18.55 8.06
N LEU A 303 -4.11 19.48 8.30
CA LEU A 303 -3.88 20.93 8.20
C LEU A 303 -3.55 21.57 9.55
N ALA A 304 -2.72 22.61 9.53
CA ALA A 304 -2.48 23.39 10.74
C ALA A 304 -3.76 24.13 11.17
N HIS A 305 -3.93 24.30 12.48
CA HIS A 305 -5.09 24.98 13.08
C HIS A 305 -5.37 26.37 12.48
N HIS A 306 -4.33 27.11 12.07
CA HIS A 306 -4.50 28.43 11.46
C HIS A 306 -4.97 28.34 9.99
N GLU A 307 -4.60 27.30 9.25
CA GLU A 307 -5.05 27.04 7.88
C GLU A 307 -6.53 26.64 7.90
N LEU A 308 -6.91 25.72 8.78
CA LEU A 308 -8.30 25.30 8.96
C LEU A 308 -9.21 26.45 9.39
N ARG A 309 -8.73 27.34 10.27
CA ARG A 309 -9.49 28.55 10.65
C ARG A 309 -9.76 29.46 9.46
N LYS A 310 -8.80 29.62 8.54
CA LYS A 310 -8.98 30.41 7.31
C LYS A 310 -10.00 29.74 6.38
N LEU A 311 -9.91 28.43 6.18
CA LEU A 311 -10.91 27.71 5.37
C LEU A 311 -12.33 27.88 5.92
N ARG A 312 -12.47 27.89 7.25
CA ARG A 312 -13.77 28.04 7.93
C ARG A 312 -14.32 29.46 7.93
N SER A 313 -13.48 30.50 7.91
CA SER A 313 -13.95 31.89 7.93
C SER A 313 -14.70 32.30 6.67
N ASP A 314 -14.47 31.58 5.57
CA ASP A 314 -14.89 31.98 4.23
C ASP A 314 -16.22 31.33 3.80
N ARG A 315 -16.84 30.48 4.66
CA ARG A 315 -18.10 29.77 4.36
C ARG A 315 -19.16 29.92 5.46
N ALA A 316 -20.43 29.86 5.03
CA ALA A 316 -21.59 29.95 5.91
C ALA A 316 -21.89 28.64 6.67
N HIS A 317 -21.51 27.48 6.13
CA HIS A 317 -21.76 26.16 6.70
C HIS A 317 -20.47 25.44 7.14
N PRO A 318 -20.58 24.48 8.08
CA PRO A 318 -19.41 23.92 8.74
C PRO A 318 -18.54 23.10 7.79
N ILE A 319 -17.23 23.34 7.89
CA ILE A 319 -16.19 22.45 7.39
C ILE A 319 -15.62 21.68 8.59
N ASP A 320 -15.81 20.38 8.61
CA ASP A 320 -15.15 19.50 9.57
C ASP A 320 -14.03 18.70 8.91
N VAL A 321 -13.08 18.24 9.72
CA VAL A 321 -11.93 17.45 9.29
C VAL A 321 -11.95 16.12 10.02
N LEU A 322 -11.65 15.04 9.28
CA LEU A 322 -11.36 13.73 9.81
C LEU A 322 -9.92 13.36 9.43
N LEU A 323 -9.12 13.02 10.44
CA LEU A 323 -7.75 12.52 10.21
C LEU A 323 -7.79 11.00 10.16
N TRP A 324 -7.71 10.42 8.96
CA TRP A 324 -7.96 9.00 8.74
C TRP A 324 -7.10 8.09 9.62
N ASP A 325 -5.80 8.37 9.69
CA ASP A 325 -4.83 7.56 10.43
C ASP A 325 -5.13 7.38 11.93
N THR A 326 -5.98 8.24 12.51
CA THR A 326 -6.31 8.22 13.94
C THR A 326 -7.82 8.23 14.22
N GLN A 327 -8.65 8.52 13.23
CA GLN A 327 -10.08 8.79 13.39
C GLN A 327 -10.95 8.10 12.32
N ALA A 328 -10.47 7.05 11.63
CA ALA A 328 -11.24 6.32 10.62
C ALA A 328 -12.63 5.90 11.13
N ASP A 329 -12.72 5.33 12.33
CA ASP A 329 -13.98 4.92 12.97
C ASP A 329 -14.98 6.08 13.22
N ALA A 330 -14.51 7.32 13.15
CA ALA A 330 -15.34 8.51 13.32
C ALA A 330 -15.99 8.99 12.01
N LEU A 331 -15.75 8.32 10.87
CA LEU A 331 -16.29 8.71 9.55
C LEU A 331 -17.82 8.83 9.59
N ILE A 332 -18.51 7.73 9.89
CA ILE A 332 -19.98 7.71 9.92
C ILE A 332 -20.54 8.66 10.99
N PRO A 333 -20.05 8.66 12.25
CA PRO A 333 -20.50 9.63 13.25
C PRO A 333 -20.33 11.10 12.81
N LYS A 334 -19.22 11.48 12.17
CA LYS A 334 -19.00 12.86 11.71
C LYS A 334 -19.94 13.25 10.59
N VAL A 335 -20.18 12.36 9.62
CA VAL A 335 -21.17 12.57 8.56
C VAL A 335 -22.57 12.77 9.15
N GLN A 336 -22.97 11.97 10.13
CA GLN A 336 -24.25 12.12 10.83
C GLN A 336 -24.38 13.47 11.54
N VAL A 337 -23.36 13.87 12.30
CA VAL A 337 -23.34 15.17 12.99
C VAL A 337 -23.44 16.33 11.99
N LEU A 338 -22.68 16.29 10.90
CA LEU A 338 -22.70 17.33 9.86
C LEU A 338 -24.03 17.42 9.12
N SER A 339 -24.75 16.30 8.97
CA SER A 339 -26.12 16.30 8.46
C SER A 339 -27.13 16.93 9.45
N GLY A 340 -26.70 17.29 10.66
CA GLY A 340 -27.56 17.76 11.74
C GLY A 340 -28.35 16.63 12.41
N GLN A 341 -27.83 15.40 12.39
CA GLN A 341 -28.29 14.30 13.23
C GLN A 341 -27.31 14.12 14.40
N SER A 342 -27.40 14.96 15.42
CA SER A 342 -26.77 14.65 16.70
C SER A 342 -27.62 13.62 17.44
N ARG A 343 -26.99 12.58 18.00
CA ARG A 343 -27.59 11.52 18.85
C ARG A 343 -28.72 12.07 19.73
N VAL A 344 -29.96 11.89 19.30
CA VAL A 344 -31.11 11.77 20.19
C VAL A 344 -31.27 10.27 20.39
N ASP A 345 -30.53 9.71 21.34
CA ASP A 345 -30.84 8.45 22.01
C ASP A 345 -29.76 8.16 23.07
N SER A 346 -29.82 8.91 24.17
CA SER A 346 -29.25 8.46 25.43
C SER A 346 -30.14 8.95 26.59
N GLY A 347 -31.04 8.08 27.03
CA GLY A 347 -31.47 8.06 28.43
C GLY A 347 -32.68 8.92 28.80
N ARG A 348 -33.85 8.64 28.25
CA ARG A 348 -35.10 8.82 29.01
C ARG A 348 -35.59 7.43 29.45
N ALA A 349 -34.89 6.87 30.43
CA ALA A 349 -35.47 5.84 31.27
C ALA A 349 -36.51 6.55 32.13
N ASP A 350 -37.75 6.54 31.68
CA ASP A 350 -38.88 6.91 32.52
C ASP A 350 -38.92 5.94 33.70
N THR A 351 -38.48 6.46 34.83
CA THR A 351 -39.01 6.24 36.17
C THR A 351 -40.19 5.28 36.21
N ILE A 352 -39.91 4.03 36.57
CA ILE A 352 -40.90 3.13 37.17
C ILE A 352 -41.16 3.68 38.58
N THR A 353 -42.24 4.43 38.75
CA THR A 353 -42.93 4.56 40.04
C THR A 353 -44.08 3.57 40.07
N GLY A 354 -44.09 2.74 41.10
CA GLY A 354 -45.09 1.69 41.32
C GLY A 354 -46.38 2.15 41.97
#